data_AF-A0A7L4D9M3-F1
#
_entry.id   AF-A0A7L4D9M3-F1
#
_cell.length_a   1.000
_cell.length_b   1.000
_cell.length_c   1.000
_cell.angle_alpha   90.00
_cell.angle_beta   90.00
_cell.angle_gamma   90.00
#
_symmetry.space_group_name_H-M   'P 1'
#
loop_
_entity.id
_entity.type
_entity.pdbx_description
1 polymer ?
#
loop_
_entity_poly.entity_id
_entity_poly.type
_entity_poly.pdbx_seq_one_letter_code
_entity_poly.pdbx_strand_id
1 'polypeptide(L)'
;VHCQPAGCPFGQSCGLQDGVRGCVEQPGRCTLAPATRFVSFDGATGTTTATAIYVLTSVCDHRQPAWFRILAHVEEVQDRPVVVALHVFSTGPFITVKRDKRVWVNGVPSSLPAEISSKMTITESRGTIWVTQNPGFVVGLSLNGEVTVTVAHDLSKNLCGMCGDYDGNAANDLRGPNGKLVANVVAMAKAWRAPDFCS
;
A
#
# COMPACT_ATOMS: atom_id res chain seq x y z
N VAL A 1 -42.91 -14.84 -7.61
CA VAL A 1 -41.55 -14.28 -7.82
C VAL A 1 -41.06 -13.76 -6.48
N HIS A 2 -39.99 -14.33 -5.94
CA HIS A 2 -39.35 -13.82 -4.72
C HIS A 2 -38.05 -13.13 -5.11
N CYS A 3 -38.00 -11.81 -4.94
CA CYS A 3 -36.77 -11.04 -5.08
C CYS A 3 -35.94 -11.20 -3.80
N GLN A 4 -34.72 -11.70 -3.94
CA GLN A 4 -33.73 -11.66 -2.88
C GLN A 4 -32.84 -10.43 -3.05
N PRO A 5 -32.36 -9.80 -1.96
CA PRO A 5 -31.37 -8.74 -2.05
C PRO A 5 -30.11 -9.30 -2.74
N ALA A 6 -29.77 -8.77 -3.91
CA ALA A 6 -28.52 -9.08 -4.59
C ALA A 6 -27.48 -8.01 -4.21
N GLY A 7 -26.44 -8.43 -3.49
CA GLY A 7 -25.25 -7.63 -3.23
C GLY A 7 -24.13 -7.99 -4.21
N CYS A 8 -23.18 -7.08 -4.39
CA CYS A 8 -21.98 -7.40 -5.15
C CYS A 8 -21.01 -8.27 -4.32
N PRO A 9 -20.25 -9.17 -4.96
CA PRO A 9 -19.14 -9.87 -4.33
C PRO A 9 -18.13 -8.91 -3.69
N PHE A 10 -17.28 -9.42 -2.80
CA PHE A 10 -16.20 -8.65 -2.20
C PHE A 10 -15.33 -7.98 -3.29
N GLY A 11 -14.87 -6.76 -3.00
CA GLY A 11 -14.07 -6.00 -3.95
C GLY A 11 -14.86 -5.53 -5.17
N GLN A 12 -16.20 -5.56 -5.15
CA GLN A 12 -17.05 -5.00 -6.19
C GLN A 12 -18.10 -4.08 -5.61
N SER A 13 -18.48 -3.04 -6.36
CA SER A 13 -19.58 -2.15 -6.01
C SER A 13 -20.59 -2.07 -7.15
N CYS A 14 -21.84 -1.76 -6.83
CA CYS A 14 -22.87 -1.60 -7.86
C CYS A 14 -22.59 -0.33 -8.67
N GLY A 15 -22.24 -0.51 -9.94
CA GLY A 15 -21.88 0.55 -10.87
C GLY A 15 -22.55 0.36 -12.22
N LEU A 16 -22.38 1.35 -13.10
CA LEU A 16 -22.77 1.23 -14.51
C LEU A 16 -21.56 0.75 -15.29
N GLN A 17 -21.72 -0.36 -16.01
CA GLN A 17 -20.75 -0.86 -16.97
C GLN A 17 -21.47 -0.98 -18.32
N ASP A 18 -21.03 -0.22 -19.32
CA ASP A 18 -21.65 -0.14 -20.65
C ASP A 18 -23.17 0.16 -20.64
N GLY A 19 -23.61 0.98 -19.68
CA GLY A 19 -25.02 1.37 -19.53
C GLY A 19 -25.89 0.37 -18.77
N VAL A 20 -25.35 -0.78 -18.35
CA VAL A 20 -26.04 -1.79 -17.53
C VAL A 20 -25.56 -1.70 -16.09
N ARG A 21 -26.49 -1.79 -15.12
CA ARG A 21 -26.13 -1.89 -13.70
C ARG A 21 -25.55 -3.27 -13.43
N GLY A 22 -24.31 -3.30 -12.95
CA GLY A 22 -23.58 -4.52 -12.62
C GLY A 22 -22.62 -4.29 -11.47
N CYS A 23 -21.91 -5.35 -11.09
CA CYS A 23 -20.89 -5.27 -10.06
C CYS A 23 -19.54 -4.95 -10.71
N VAL A 24 -18.97 -3.82 -10.32
CA VAL A 24 -17.74 -3.27 -10.87
C VAL A 24 -16.63 -3.41 -9.84
N GLU A 25 -15.50 -3.97 -10.25
CA GLU A 25 -14.30 -4.13 -9.44
C GLU A 25 -13.89 -2.81 -8.79
N GLN A 26 -13.55 -2.89 -7.51
CA GLN A 26 -13.08 -1.79 -6.68
C GLN A 26 -11.63 -2.07 -6.32
N PRO A 27 -10.75 -1.07 -6.41
CA PRO A 27 -9.38 -1.24 -5.96
C PRO A 27 -9.32 -1.41 -4.44
N GLY A 28 -8.39 -2.24 -3.97
CA GLY A 28 -8.08 -2.37 -2.54
C GLY A 28 -7.40 -1.10 -2.04
N ARG A 29 -7.78 -0.60 -0.85
CA ARG A 29 -7.17 0.60 -0.24
C ARG A 29 -6.63 0.30 1.16
N CYS A 30 -5.35 0.56 1.38
CA CYS A 30 -4.67 0.47 2.67
C CYS A 30 -4.14 1.85 3.07
N THR A 31 -4.19 2.19 4.37
CA THR A 31 -3.68 3.47 4.87
C THR A 31 -2.81 3.32 6.11
N LEU A 32 -1.80 4.20 6.21
CA LEU A 32 -1.02 4.42 7.42
C LEU A 32 -1.01 5.92 7.70
N ALA A 33 -1.88 6.36 8.59
CA ALA A 33 -2.04 7.76 8.98
C ALA A 33 -1.10 8.14 10.14
N PRO A 34 -0.88 9.44 10.42
CA PRO A 34 -0.10 9.93 11.55
C PRO A 34 -0.56 9.35 12.90
N ALA A 35 0.36 9.26 13.87
CA ALA A 35 0.20 8.40 15.05
C ALA A 35 -0.02 6.92 14.67
N THR A 36 0.43 6.58 13.45
CA THR A 36 0.56 5.22 12.94
C THR A 36 -0.74 4.40 13.03
N ARG A 37 -1.87 5.07 12.78
CA ARG A 37 -3.18 4.45 12.62
C ARG A 37 -3.23 3.75 11.28
N PHE A 38 -3.48 2.45 11.33
CA PHE A 38 -3.40 1.55 10.21
C PHE A 38 -4.79 1.04 9.83
N VAL A 39 -5.04 0.90 8.52
CA VAL A 39 -6.19 0.21 7.94
C VAL A 39 -5.68 -0.68 6.80
N SER A 40 -5.94 -1.99 6.86
CA SER A 40 -5.60 -2.96 5.82
C SER A 40 -6.51 -2.84 4.59
N PHE A 41 -6.23 -3.62 3.55
CA PHE A 41 -7.09 -3.67 2.37
C PHE A 41 -8.51 -4.17 2.66
N ASP A 42 -8.68 -5.08 3.62
CA ASP A 42 -9.99 -5.65 3.99
C ASP A 42 -10.62 -4.98 5.22
N GLY A 43 -9.96 -3.95 5.77
CA GLY A 43 -10.50 -3.09 6.82
C GLY A 43 -10.10 -3.45 8.25
N ALA A 44 -9.13 -4.35 8.45
CA ALA A 44 -8.50 -4.56 9.76
C ALA A 44 -7.79 -3.28 10.20
N THR A 45 -8.00 -2.88 11.45
CA THR A 45 -7.48 -1.60 11.96
C THR A 45 -6.65 -1.78 13.22
N GLY A 46 -5.78 -0.80 13.48
CA GLY A 46 -5.11 -0.67 14.76
C GLY A 46 -3.99 0.38 14.72
N THR A 47 -3.09 0.31 15.69
CA THR A 47 -1.96 1.23 15.79
C THR A 47 -0.65 0.46 15.89
N THR A 48 0.36 0.90 15.13
CA THR A 48 1.76 0.58 15.43
C THR A 48 2.38 1.76 16.17
N THR A 49 3.49 1.59 16.89
CA THR A 49 4.12 2.68 17.68
C THR A 49 5.63 2.73 17.58
N ALA A 50 6.26 1.82 16.82
CA ALA A 50 7.72 1.75 16.76
C ALA A 50 8.28 2.45 15.51
N THR A 51 9.40 3.15 15.69
CA THR A 51 10.25 3.62 14.59
C THR A 51 10.96 2.44 13.95
N ALA A 52 10.76 2.27 12.65
CA ALA A 52 11.39 1.24 11.83
C ALA A 52 11.04 1.49 10.34
N ILE A 53 11.59 0.63 9.49
CA ILE A 53 11.16 0.49 8.10
C ILE A 53 10.28 -0.75 8.02
N TYR A 54 9.06 -0.59 7.51
CA TYR A 54 8.05 -1.65 7.45
C TYR A 54 7.70 -1.99 6.01
N VAL A 55 7.48 -3.28 5.74
CA VAL A 55 6.85 -3.73 4.49
C VAL A 55 5.34 -3.46 4.58
N LEU A 56 4.86 -2.44 3.86
CA LEU A 56 3.43 -2.16 3.81
C LEU A 56 2.71 -3.22 2.98
N THR A 57 3.16 -3.43 1.76
CA THR A 57 2.61 -4.43 0.85
C THR A 57 3.64 -4.83 -0.20
N SER A 58 3.53 -6.05 -0.69
CA SER A 58 4.34 -6.62 -1.75
C SER A 58 3.55 -7.72 -2.44
N VAL A 59 3.82 -7.97 -3.71
CA VAL A 59 3.40 -9.22 -4.36
C VAL A 59 4.20 -10.37 -3.73
N CYS A 60 3.50 -11.39 -3.21
CA CYS A 60 4.11 -12.50 -2.46
C CYS A 60 5.19 -13.25 -3.25
N ASP A 61 4.90 -13.56 -4.51
CA ASP A 61 5.83 -14.25 -5.40
C ASP A 61 6.68 -13.22 -6.16
N HIS A 62 7.95 -13.10 -5.74
CA HIS A 62 8.92 -12.18 -6.34
C HIS A 62 9.29 -12.50 -7.79
N ARG A 63 8.87 -13.66 -8.32
CA ARG A 63 9.10 -14.05 -9.71
C ARG A 63 8.03 -13.51 -10.66
N GLN A 64 6.94 -12.93 -10.14
CA GLN A 64 5.91 -12.34 -10.98
C GLN A 64 6.46 -11.13 -11.75
N PRO A 65 6.20 -11.01 -13.06
CA PRO A 65 6.72 -9.89 -13.87
C PRO A 65 6.32 -8.50 -13.33
N ALA A 66 5.12 -8.38 -12.78
CA ALA A 66 4.58 -7.16 -12.19
C ALA A 66 4.88 -7.01 -10.68
N TRP A 67 5.89 -7.73 -10.17
CA TRP A 67 6.26 -7.69 -8.76
C TRP A 67 6.60 -6.27 -8.30
N PHE A 68 6.18 -5.96 -7.08
CA PHE A 68 6.59 -4.77 -6.35
C PHE A 68 6.70 -5.05 -4.86
N ARG A 69 7.41 -4.17 -4.16
CA ARG A 69 7.47 -4.11 -2.69
C ARG A 69 7.53 -2.66 -2.24
N ILE A 70 6.61 -2.27 -1.37
CA ILE A 70 6.48 -0.90 -0.85
C ILE A 70 6.85 -0.90 0.63
N LEU A 71 7.86 -0.12 0.98
CA LEU A 71 8.28 0.10 2.36
C LEU A 71 7.90 1.49 2.83
N ALA A 72 7.51 1.60 4.10
CA ALA A 72 7.35 2.88 4.80
C ALA A 72 8.41 3.01 5.89
N HIS A 73 9.16 4.11 5.84
CA HIS A 73 10.10 4.49 6.88
C HIS A 73 9.42 5.41 7.89
N VAL A 74 9.29 4.94 9.12
CA VAL A 74 8.67 5.65 10.24
C VAL A 74 9.75 6.14 11.20
N GLU A 75 9.80 7.45 11.41
CA GLU A 75 10.66 8.11 12.38
C GLU A 75 9.83 8.87 13.41
N GLU A 76 10.46 9.23 14.53
CA GLU A 76 9.86 10.08 15.55
C GLU A 76 10.10 11.55 15.21
N VAL A 77 9.01 12.29 14.98
CA VAL A 77 9.03 13.72 14.65
C VAL A 77 8.14 14.44 15.66
N GLN A 78 8.74 15.30 16.50
CA GLN A 78 8.03 16.02 17.56
C GLN A 78 7.22 15.07 18.47
N ASP A 79 7.89 14.03 18.98
CA ASP A 79 7.33 12.99 19.87
C ASP A 79 6.13 12.23 19.27
N ARG A 80 6.05 12.14 17.94
CA ARG A 80 5.04 11.38 17.23
C ARG A 80 5.67 10.53 16.13
N PRO A 81 5.26 9.26 15.97
CA PRO A 81 5.68 8.44 14.85
C PRO A 81 5.01 8.95 13.56
N VAL A 82 5.83 9.21 12.55
CA VAL A 82 5.39 9.71 11.25
C VAL A 82 6.16 9.03 10.12
N VAL A 83 5.49 8.75 9.00
CA VAL A 83 6.17 8.27 7.80
C VAL A 83 6.96 9.41 7.18
N VAL A 84 8.28 9.27 7.12
CA VAL A 84 9.20 10.27 6.55
C VAL A 84 9.62 9.93 5.13
N ALA A 85 9.54 8.66 4.74
CA ALA A 85 9.86 8.21 3.39
C ALA A 85 9.08 6.95 2.99
N LEU A 86 8.87 6.82 1.68
CA LEU A 86 8.49 5.58 1.02
C LEU A 86 9.66 5.08 0.18
N HIS A 87 9.86 3.76 0.18
CA HIS A 87 10.78 3.08 -0.71
C HIS A 87 9.99 2.06 -1.55
N VAL A 88 10.01 2.23 -2.86
CA VAL A 88 9.24 1.43 -3.80
C VAL A 88 10.21 0.64 -4.67
N PHE A 89 10.13 -0.67 -4.58
CA PHE A 89 10.84 -1.62 -5.42
C PHE A 89 9.90 -2.20 -6.45
N SER A 90 10.40 -2.38 -7.67
CA SER A 90 9.68 -3.03 -8.78
C SER A 90 10.68 -3.78 -9.67
N THR A 91 10.18 -4.50 -10.68
CA THR A 91 11.01 -5.11 -11.74
C THR A 91 11.65 -4.03 -12.62
N GLY A 92 12.67 -3.33 -12.11
CA GLY A 92 13.37 -2.26 -12.79
C GLY A 92 13.78 -1.14 -11.84
N PRO A 93 12.97 -0.07 -11.69
CA PRO A 93 13.34 1.06 -10.86
C PRO A 93 13.18 0.78 -9.36
N PHE A 94 14.10 1.39 -8.61
CA PHE A 94 13.99 1.64 -7.18
C PHE A 94 13.71 3.13 -6.95
N ILE A 95 12.59 3.45 -6.30
CA ILE A 95 12.15 4.82 -6.07
C ILE A 95 12.14 5.10 -4.58
N THR A 96 12.71 6.24 -4.18
CA THR A 96 12.57 6.78 -2.82
C THR A 96 11.84 8.11 -2.90
N VAL A 97 10.79 8.25 -2.09
CA VAL A 97 10.02 9.49 -1.94
C VAL A 97 10.10 9.92 -0.48
N LYS A 98 10.52 11.15 -0.22
CA LYS A 98 10.51 11.74 1.12
C LYS A 98 9.31 12.66 1.32
N ARG A 99 8.87 12.78 2.57
CA ARG A 99 7.77 13.65 3.01
C ARG A 99 8.01 15.12 2.66
N ASP A 100 9.26 15.53 2.53
CA ASP A 100 9.67 16.88 2.10
C ASP A 100 9.71 17.06 0.57
N LYS A 101 9.04 16.18 -0.18
CA LYS A 101 8.88 16.19 -1.65
C LYS A 101 10.14 15.87 -2.44
N ARG A 102 11.24 15.47 -1.81
CA ARG A 102 12.42 14.99 -2.53
C ARG A 102 12.20 13.57 -3.04
N VAL A 103 12.62 13.33 -4.28
CA VAL A 103 12.46 12.04 -4.98
C VAL A 103 13.80 11.60 -5.56
N TRP A 104 14.07 10.30 -5.44
CA TRP A 104 15.21 9.63 -6.07
C TRP A 104 14.73 8.44 -6.87
N VAL A 105 15.30 8.26 -8.06
CA VAL A 105 15.09 7.10 -8.93
C VAL A 105 16.46 6.46 -9.14
N ASN A 106 16.62 5.21 -8.71
CA ASN A 106 17.89 4.48 -8.75
C ASN A 106 19.05 5.26 -8.11
N GLY A 107 18.77 5.97 -7.01
CA GLY A 107 19.76 6.78 -6.27
C GLY A 107 20.03 8.17 -6.87
N VAL A 108 19.46 8.50 -8.02
CA VAL A 108 19.63 9.82 -8.66
C VAL A 108 18.46 10.74 -8.30
N PRO A 109 18.69 11.97 -7.82
CA PRO A 109 17.62 12.94 -7.58
C PRO A 109 16.80 13.19 -8.85
N SER A 110 15.48 13.23 -8.71
CA SER A 110 14.55 13.47 -9.83
C SER A 110 13.62 14.64 -9.52
N SER A 111 13.40 15.50 -10.52
CA SER A 111 12.33 16.50 -10.49
C SER A 111 10.96 15.86 -10.74
N LEU A 112 9.89 16.55 -10.34
CA LEU A 112 8.51 16.13 -10.58
C LEU A 112 7.81 17.06 -11.59
N PRO A 113 6.90 16.54 -12.44
CA PRO A 113 6.57 15.13 -12.59
C PRO A 113 7.70 14.34 -13.26
N ALA A 114 7.79 13.03 -12.96
CA ALA A 114 8.75 12.12 -13.57
C ALA A 114 8.02 10.96 -14.24
N GLU A 115 8.33 10.71 -15.51
CA GLU A 115 7.90 9.50 -16.22
C GLU A 115 9.08 8.53 -16.25
N ILE A 116 8.97 7.43 -15.51
CA ILE A 116 10.05 6.43 -15.37
C ILE A 116 9.96 5.38 -16.48
N SER A 117 8.73 5.06 -16.89
CA SER A 117 8.40 4.22 -18.03
C SER A 117 6.95 4.45 -18.44
N SER A 118 6.50 3.83 -19.53
CA SER A 118 5.09 3.87 -19.97
C SER A 118 4.09 3.33 -18.95
N LYS A 119 4.56 2.58 -17.95
CA LYS A 119 3.73 2.01 -16.87
C LYS A 119 3.98 2.65 -15.52
N MET A 120 4.97 3.54 -15.37
CA MET A 120 5.38 4.04 -14.06
C MET A 120 5.67 5.54 -14.06
N THR A 121 4.96 6.27 -13.20
CA THR A 121 5.06 7.73 -13.09
C THR A 121 5.14 8.18 -11.63
N ILE A 122 5.69 9.37 -11.44
CA ILE A 122 5.74 10.07 -10.15
C ILE A 122 5.19 11.48 -10.35
N THR A 123 4.15 11.83 -9.60
CA THR A 123 3.50 13.14 -9.70
C THR A 123 3.34 13.78 -8.32
N GLU A 124 3.18 15.09 -8.29
CA GLU A 124 2.76 15.82 -7.10
C GLU A 124 1.35 16.36 -7.32
N SER A 125 0.48 16.18 -6.33
CA SER A 125 -0.84 16.79 -6.34
C SER A 125 -1.30 17.04 -4.91
N ARG A 126 -1.71 18.29 -4.65
CA ARG A 126 -2.26 18.74 -3.36
C ARG A 126 -1.36 18.39 -2.16
N GLY A 127 -0.04 18.53 -2.30
CA GLY A 127 0.91 18.24 -1.22
C GLY A 127 1.14 16.75 -0.97
N THR A 128 0.79 15.88 -1.92
CA THR A 128 1.09 14.45 -1.88
C THR A 128 1.91 14.06 -3.08
N ILE A 129 3.01 13.33 -2.86
CA ILE A 129 3.76 12.69 -3.95
C ILE A 129 3.14 11.32 -4.20
N TRP A 130 2.74 11.07 -5.44
CA TRP A 130 2.13 9.82 -5.89
C TRP A 130 3.11 9.07 -6.78
N VAL A 131 3.40 7.81 -6.44
CA VAL A 131 4.06 6.85 -7.32
C VAL A 131 3.00 5.90 -7.85
N THR A 132 2.86 5.85 -9.17
CA THR A 132 1.85 5.05 -9.85
C THR A 132 2.52 4.00 -10.72
N GLN A 133 2.10 2.75 -10.60
CA GLN A 133 2.39 1.66 -11.52
C GLN A 133 1.07 1.12 -12.10
N ASN A 134 0.89 1.18 -13.41
CA ASN A 134 -0.34 0.74 -14.08
C ASN A 134 -0.08 -0.40 -15.09
N PRO A 135 -0.70 -1.59 -14.92
CA PRO A 135 -1.47 -2.04 -13.75
C PRO A 135 -0.55 -2.28 -12.54
N GLY A 136 -1.14 -2.32 -11.35
CA GLY A 136 -0.41 -2.57 -10.11
C GLY A 136 -0.94 -1.75 -8.94
N PHE A 137 -0.26 -0.65 -8.63
CA PHE A 137 -0.54 0.15 -7.45
C PHE A 137 -0.47 1.65 -7.71
N VAL A 138 -1.09 2.39 -6.80
CA VAL A 138 -0.87 3.83 -6.61
C VAL A 138 -0.53 4.02 -5.14
N VAL A 139 0.64 4.59 -4.83
CA VAL A 139 1.04 4.90 -3.46
C VAL A 139 1.33 6.39 -3.31
N GLY A 140 0.75 7.00 -2.29
CA GLY A 140 0.91 8.41 -1.97
C GLY A 140 1.57 8.61 -0.61
N LEU A 141 2.49 9.57 -0.52
CA LEU A 141 3.00 10.11 0.76
C LEU A 141 2.69 11.61 0.83
N SER A 142 1.87 12.00 1.79
CA SER A 142 1.49 13.40 1.99
C SER A 142 2.48 14.14 2.89
N LEU A 143 2.44 15.48 2.89
CA LEU A 143 3.26 16.33 3.77
C LEU A 143 3.08 16.04 5.27
N ASN A 144 1.92 15.51 5.69
CA ASN A 144 1.68 15.16 7.10
C ASN A 144 2.20 13.76 7.47
N GLY A 145 2.71 13.00 6.50
CA GLY A 145 3.21 11.63 6.66
C GLY A 145 2.14 10.56 6.66
N GLU A 146 0.95 10.86 6.11
CA GLU A 146 -0.04 9.86 5.75
C GLU A 146 0.38 9.13 4.48
N VAL A 147 0.29 7.81 4.52
CA VAL A 147 0.43 6.94 3.36
C VAL A 147 -0.91 6.37 2.96
N THR A 148 -1.21 6.43 1.67
CA THR A 148 -2.31 5.70 1.05
C THR A 148 -1.73 4.77 -0.01
N VAL A 149 -2.05 3.48 0.05
CA VAL A 149 -1.76 2.51 -1.01
C VAL A 149 -3.08 2.04 -1.60
N THR A 150 -3.20 2.10 -2.91
CA THR A 150 -4.32 1.57 -3.68
C THR A 150 -3.79 0.51 -4.62
N VAL A 151 -4.44 -0.65 -4.71
CA VAL A 151 -4.03 -1.77 -5.57
C VAL A 151 -5.17 -2.17 -6.50
N ALA A 152 -4.84 -2.60 -7.71
CA ALA A 152 -5.82 -3.15 -8.64
C ALA A 152 -6.41 -4.48 -8.11
N HIS A 153 -7.64 -4.79 -8.51
CA HIS A 153 -8.39 -5.94 -8.00
C HIS A 153 -7.74 -7.29 -8.35
N ASP A 154 -7.03 -7.36 -9.47
CA ASP A 154 -6.26 -8.52 -9.95
C ASP A 154 -5.17 -8.97 -8.97
N LEU A 155 -4.77 -8.12 -8.03
CA LEU A 155 -3.81 -8.44 -6.97
C LEU A 155 -4.43 -9.09 -5.74
N SER A 156 -5.77 -9.26 -5.69
CA SER A 156 -6.45 -9.97 -4.60
C SER A 156 -5.81 -11.35 -4.37
N LYS A 157 -5.53 -11.68 -3.10
CA LYS A 157 -4.91 -12.94 -2.64
C LYS A 157 -3.46 -13.16 -3.09
N ASN A 158 -2.88 -12.19 -3.80
CA ASN A 158 -1.49 -12.24 -4.28
C ASN A 158 -0.56 -11.32 -3.49
N LEU A 159 -1.07 -10.61 -2.47
CA LEU A 159 -0.35 -9.64 -1.68
C LEU A 159 0.05 -10.18 -0.30
N CYS A 160 1.15 -9.66 0.23
CA CYS A 160 1.56 -9.83 1.61
C CYS A 160 2.17 -8.55 2.16
N GLY A 161 2.14 -8.40 3.48
CA GLY A 161 2.68 -7.24 4.17
C GLY A 161 1.74 -6.84 5.29
N MET A 162 2.01 -5.66 5.87
CA MET A 162 1.10 -5.12 6.89
C MET A 162 -0.31 -4.87 6.36
N CYS A 163 -0.49 -4.54 5.07
CA CYS A 163 -1.78 -4.25 4.47
C CYS A 163 -2.70 -5.47 4.25
N GLY A 164 -2.29 -6.68 4.65
CA GLY A 164 -3.07 -7.90 4.45
C GLY A 164 -2.89 -8.55 3.07
N ASP A 165 -3.66 -9.59 2.79
CA ASP A 165 -3.63 -10.35 1.53
C ASP A 165 -4.74 -9.95 0.55
N TYR A 166 -5.64 -9.05 0.97
CA TYR A 166 -6.72 -8.50 0.16
C TYR A 166 -7.66 -9.60 -0.36
N ASP A 167 -8.06 -10.52 0.53
CA ASP A 167 -8.93 -11.66 0.22
C ASP A 167 -10.41 -11.42 0.58
N GLY A 168 -10.70 -10.30 1.24
CA GLY A 168 -12.02 -9.89 1.70
C GLY A 168 -12.34 -10.24 3.15
N ASN A 169 -11.35 -10.70 3.92
CA ASN A 169 -11.53 -11.14 5.29
C ASN A 169 -10.62 -10.40 6.27
N ALA A 170 -11.06 -9.24 6.74
CA ALA A 170 -10.38 -8.45 7.77
C ALA A 170 -9.97 -9.24 9.03
N ALA A 171 -10.67 -10.32 9.39
CA ALA A 171 -10.33 -11.12 10.56
C ALA A 171 -9.02 -11.91 10.41
N ASN A 172 -8.52 -12.05 9.18
CA ASN A 172 -7.33 -12.83 8.88
C ASN A 172 -6.13 -11.97 8.43
N ASP A 173 -6.27 -10.64 8.36
CA ASP A 173 -5.24 -9.75 7.82
C ASP A 173 -3.99 -9.62 8.71
N LEU A 174 -4.12 -9.88 10.01
CA LEU A 174 -3.02 -9.75 10.95
C LEU A 174 -2.11 -10.99 10.89
N ARG A 175 -1.33 -11.11 9.82
CA ARG A 175 -0.37 -12.21 9.58
C ARG A 175 1.07 -11.74 9.62
N GLY A 176 1.99 -12.61 10.01
CA GLY A 176 3.42 -12.41 9.80
C GLY A 176 3.90 -12.91 8.42
N PRO A 177 5.18 -12.72 8.07
CA PRO A 177 5.76 -13.19 6.81
C PRO A 177 5.67 -14.71 6.58
N ASN A 178 5.47 -15.50 7.63
CA ASN A 178 5.26 -16.95 7.56
C ASN A 178 3.79 -17.35 7.29
N GLY A 179 2.91 -16.38 7.04
CA GLY A 179 1.47 -16.58 6.81
C GLY A 179 0.65 -16.88 8.07
N LYS A 180 1.27 -16.98 9.25
CA LYS A 180 0.56 -17.26 10.50
C LYS A 180 -0.06 -16.00 11.07
N LEU A 181 -1.26 -16.13 11.63
CA LEU A 181 -1.92 -15.07 12.38
C LEU A 181 -1.09 -14.67 13.60
N VAL A 182 -1.11 -13.38 13.91
CA VAL A 182 -0.49 -12.81 15.11
C VAL A 182 -1.54 -12.12 15.97
N ALA A 183 -1.21 -11.90 17.24
CA ALA A 183 -2.19 -11.47 18.24
C ALA A 183 -2.74 -10.04 18.02
N ASN A 184 -1.97 -9.14 17.41
CA ASN A 184 -2.35 -7.74 17.23
C ASN A 184 -1.46 -7.01 16.20
N VAL A 185 -1.83 -5.77 15.86
CA VAL A 185 -1.12 -4.90 14.92
C VAL A 185 0.34 -4.64 15.33
N VAL A 186 0.65 -4.56 16.63
CA VAL A 186 2.02 -4.35 17.11
C VAL A 186 2.90 -5.57 16.79
N ALA A 187 2.40 -6.78 17.03
CA ALA A 187 3.09 -8.01 16.69
C ALA A 187 3.27 -8.14 15.16
N MET A 188 2.26 -7.77 14.39
CA MET A 188 2.31 -7.75 12.93
C MET A 188 3.36 -6.78 12.41
N ALA A 189 3.33 -5.52 12.87
CA ALA A 189 4.29 -4.50 12.47
C ALA A 189 5.72 -4.94 12.80
N LYS A 190 5.96 -5.51 13.99
CA LYS A 190 7.27 -6.06 14.36
C LYS A 190 7.73 -7.17 13.41
N ALA A 191 6.83 -8.07 13.00
CA ALA A 191 7.14 -9.17 12.09
C ALA A 191 7.44 -8.69 10.65
N TRP A 192 6.84 -7.58 10.23
CA TRP A 192 7.03 -6.97 8.90
C TRP A 192 8.06 -5.84 8.85
N ARG A 193 8.95 -5.74 9.84
CA ARG A 193 10.15 -4.90 9.71
C ARG A 193 10.99 -5.39 8.52
N ALA A 194 11.61 -4.46 7.82
CA ALA A 194 12.51 -4.73 6.70
C ALA A 194 13.98 -4.58 7.15
N PRO A 195 14.57 -5.56 7.84
CA PRO A 195 15.97 -5.47 8.31
C PRO A 195 16.98 -5.52 7.16
N ASP A 196 16.54 -5.97 5.98
CA ASP A 196 17.30 -6.00 4.74
C ASP A 196 17.43 -4.63 4.08
N PHE A 197 16.76 -3.61 4.62
CA PHE A 197 16.83 -2.25 4.13
C PHE A 197 17.24 -1.29 5.26
N CYS A 198 18.44 -0.73 5.14
CA CYS A 198 18.97 0.30 6.04
C CYS A 198 18.90 1.67 5.36
N SER A 199 18.50 2.69 6.11
CA SER A 199 18.47 4.09 5.70
C SER A 199 19.81 4.79 5.86
#